data_AF-A0A7W1LUD8-F1
#
_entry.id   AF-A0A7W1LUD8-F1
#
_cell.length_a   1.000
_cell.length_b   1.000
_cell.length_c   1.000
_cell.angle_alpha   90.00
_cell.angle_beta   90.00
_cell.angle_gamma   90.00
#
_symmetry.space_group_name_H-M   'P 1'
#
loop_
_entity.id
_entity.type
_entity.pdbx_description
1 polymer ?
#
loop_
_entity_poly.entity_id
_entity_poly.type
_entity_poly.pdbx_seq_one_letter_code
_entity_poly.pdbx_strand_id
1 'polypeptide(L)' 'LHHQTVDRLGTGWSVSATASDGTIEAIEKPAATLLGVQWHPEMLVGRATDPLFTWIVDEAAAHRARRTTAAAN' A
#
# COMPACT_ATOMS: atom_id res chain seq x y z
N LEU A 1 -9.82 -12.52 3.22
CA LEU A 1 -10.70 -13.62 2.84
C LEU A 1 -10.63 -13.75 1.32
N HIS A 2 -9.75 -14.60 0.79
CA HIS A 2 -9.44 -14.60 -0.64
C HIS A 2 -9.18 -16.03 -1.12
N HIS A 3 -9.69 -16.37 -2.30
CA HIS A 3 -9.41 -17.65 -2.98
C HIS A 3 -8.24 -17.55 -3.95
N GLN A 4 -7.73 -16.34 -4.18
CA GLN A 4 -6.65 -16.03 -5.10
C GLN A 4 -5.62 -15.17 -4.38
N THR A 5 -4.37 -15.36 -4.75
CA THR A 5 -3.22 -14.64 -4.20
C THR A 5 -2.27 -14.26 -5.32
N VAL A 6 -1.33 -13.36 -5.03
CA VAL A 6 -0.29 -12.98 -5.99
C VAL A 6 0.74 -14.09 -6.12
N ASP A 7 0.89 -14.62 -7.33
CA ASP A 7 1.91 -15.62 -7.68
C ASP A 7 3.23 -14.98 -8.15
N ARG A 8 3.15 -14.00 -9.07
CA ARG A 8 4.31 -13.33 -9.65
C ARG A 8 4.15 -11.83 -9.72
N LEU A 9 5.17 -11.10 -9.27
CA LEU A 9 5.21 -9.64 -9.37
C LEU A 9 5.59 -9.15 -10.77
N GLY A 10 5.03 -8.00 -11.13
CA GLY A 10 5.50 -7.22 -12.28
C GLY A 10 6.83 -6.52 -12.00
N THR A 11 7.53 -6.08 -13.05
CA THR A 11 8.82 -5.38 -12.93
C THR A 11 8.73 -4.13 -12.06
N GLY A 12 9.69 -3.98 -11.16
CA GLY A 12 9.83 -2.81 -10.28
C GLY A 12 8.94 -2.84 -9.03
N TRP A 13 8.19 -3.93 -8.82
CA TRP A 13 7.49 -4.20 -7.56
C TRP A 13 8.35 -5.08 -6.64
N SER A 14 8.16 -4.91 -5.35
CA SER A 14 8.81 -5.68 -4.28
C SER A 14 7.75 -6.27 -3.36
N VAL A 15 8.05 -7.43 -2.75
CA VAL A 15 7.24 -8.02 -1.68
C VAL A 15 7.60 -7.32 -0.36
N SER A 16 6.60 -6.78 0.33
CA SER A 16 6.76 -6.11 1.63
C SER A 16 6.28 -6.95 2.82
N ALA A 17 5.40 -7.93 2.57
CA ALA A 17 4.94 -8.87 3.60
C ALA A 17 4.53 -10.21 3.00
N THR A 18 4.74 -11.28 3.77
CA THR A 18 4.32 -12.65 3.45
C THR A 18 3.71 -13.32 4.67
N ALA A 19 2.69 -14.15 4.46
CA ALA A 19 2.19 -15.07 5.48
C ALA A 19 3.17 -16.24 5.72
N SER A 20 2.93 -17.03 6.76
CA SER A 20 3.78 -18.17 7.14
C SER A 20 3.80 -19.30 6.11
N ASP A 21 2.78 -19.39 5.25
CA ASP A 21 2.71 -20.34 4.13
C ASP A 21 3.38 -19.83 2.85
N GLY A 22 3.99 -18.64 2.89
CA GLY A 22 4.65 -18.00 1.76
C GLY A 22 3.73 -17.16 0.88
N THR A 23 2.43 -17.07 1.18
CA THR A 23 1.51 -16.19 0.47
C THR A 23 1.98 -14.74 0.56
N ILE A 24 2.09 -14.06 -0.58
CA ILE A 24 2.39 -12.62 -0.63
C ILE A 24 1.17 -11.86 -0.09
N GLU A 25 1.39 -11.09 0.99
CA GLU A 25 0.34 -10.31 1.64
C GLU A 25 0.47 -8.81 1.41
N ALA A 26 1.66 -8.29 1.10
CA ALA A 26 1.83 -6.89 0.70
C ALA A 26 2.89 -6.73 -0.39
N ILE A 27 2.63 -5.78 -1.28
CA ILE A 27 3.54 -5.39 -2.35
C ILE A 27 3.67 -3.87 -2.42
N GLU A 28 4.86 -3.39 -2.73
CA GLU A 28 5.12 -1.98 -2.95
C GLU A 28 5.90 -1.75 -4.23
N LYS A 29 5.84 -0.54 -4.77
CA LYS A 29 6.67 -0.14 -5.91
C LYS A 29 7.60 0.97 -5.47
N PRO A 30 8.83 0.72 -4.98
CA PRO A 30 9.66 1.75 -4.35
C PRO A 30 9.90 3.01 -5.20
N ALA A 31 9.92 2.87 -6.53
CA ALA A 31 10.06 3.98 -7.47
C ALA A 31 8.78 4.86 -7.60
N ALA A 32 7.70 4.50 -6.92
CA ALA A 32 6.42 5.21 -6.88
C ALA A 32 5.81 5.13 -5.48
N THR A 33 4.94 6.06 -5.11
CA THR A 33 4.20 5.96 -3.84
C THR A 33 3.01 5.02 -4.01
N LEU A 34 3.25 3.72 -4.20
CA LEU A 34 2.21 2.69 -4.40
C LEU A 34 2.40 1.51 -3.43
N LEU A 35 1.29 1.11 -2.82
CA LEU A 35 1.19 -0.01 -1.91
C LEU A 35 -0.08 -0.82 -2.23
N GLY A 36 0.02 -2.14 -2.19
CA GLY A 36 -1.12 -3.05 -2.22
C GLY A 36 -1.04 -4.06 -1.08
N VAL A 37 -2.17 -4.33 -0.44
CA VAL A 37 -2.27 -5.34 0.62
C VAL A 37 -3.35 -6.34 0.27
N GLN A 38 -3.10 -7.61 0.63
CA GLN A 38 -4.02 -8.69 0.38
C GLN A 38 -5.09 -8.75 1.47
N TRP A 39 -4.77 -8.48 2.74
CA TRP A 39 -5.77 -8.45 3.81
C TRP A 39 -6.73 -7.28 3.64
N HIS A 40 -7.80 -7.31 4.42
CA HIS A 40 -8.77 -6.23 4.53
C HIS A 40 -8.41 -5.34 5.74
N PRO A 41 -7.57 -4.31 5.59
CA PRO A 41 -7.18 -3.44 6.70
C PRO A 41 -8.40 -2.77 7.36
N GLU A 42 -9.48 -2.55 6.61
CA GLU A 42 -10.74 -1.97 7.05
C GLU A 42 -11.57 -2.88 7.98
N MET A 43 -11.35 -4.20 7.93
CA MET A 43 -12.14 -5.16 8.71
C MET A 43 -11.47 -5.58 10.03
N LEU A 44 -10.30 -5.05 10.33
CA LEU A 44 -9.55 -5.43 11.52
C LEU A 44 -10.17 -4.78 12.77
N VAL A 45 -10.92 -5.58 13.56
CA VAL A 45 -11.59 -5.14 14.80
C VAL A 45 -10.55 -4.67 15.83
N GLY A 46 -10.76 -3.48 16.40
CA GLY A 46 -9.78 -2.81 17.26
C GLY A 46 -8.65 -2.10 16.48
N ARG A 47 -8.64 -2.22 15.15
CA ARG A 47 -7.73 -1.55 14.21
C ARG A 47 -8.46 -0.70 13.17
N ALA A 48 -9.36 0.17 13.63
CA ALA A 48 -9.64 1.40 12.89
C ALA A 48 -8.37 2.29 12.68
N THR A 49 -7.23 1.81 13.13
CA THR A 49 -5.88 2.38 13.10
C THR A 49 -4.87 1.41 12.46
N ASP A 50 -5.26 0.64 11.43
CA ASP A 50 -4.22 0.10 10.54
C ASP A 50 -3.43 1.33 10.00
N PRO A 51 -2.11 1.42 10.27
CA PRO A 51 -1.33 2.62 9.96
C PRO A 51 -1.30 2.94 8.46
N LEU A 52 -1.72 2.00 7.62
CA LEU A 52 -1.88 2.22 6.18
C LEU A 52 -2.91 3.31 5.86
N PHE A 53 -3.97 3.44 6.66
CA PHE A 53 -4.94 4.52 6.45
C PHE A 53 -4.36 5.90 6.79
N THR A 54 -3.55 6.00 7.85
CA THR A 54 -2.82 7.24 8.15
C THR A 54 -1.82 7.55 7.03
N TRP A 55 -1.04 6.56 6.62
CA TRP A 55 -0.04 6.70 5.56
C TRP A 55 -0.66 7.17 4.23
N ILE A 56 -1.77 6.59 3.78
CA ILE A 56 -2.38 6.98 2.51
C ILE A 56 -2.95 8.40 2.55
N VAL A 57 -3.49 8.84 3.69
CA VAL A 57 -3.98 10.21 3.89
C VAL A 57 -2.82 11.21 3.88
N ASP A 58 -1.73 10.89 4.59
CA ASP A 58 -0.54 11.73 4.64
C ASP A 58 0.12 11.87 3.26
N GLU A 59 0.26 10.77 2.51
CA GLU A 59 0.80 10.79 1.16
C GLU A 59 -0.08 11.56 0.18
N ALA A 60 -1.41 11.47 0.31
CA ALA A 60 -2.34 12.26 -0.50
C ALA A 60 -2.19 13.77 -0.21
N ALA A 61 -2.05 14.16 1.06
CA ALA A 61 -1.83 15.55 1.46
C ALA A 61 -0.49 16.07 0.92
N ALA A 62 0.58 15.29 1.06
CA ALA A 62 1.90 15.63 0.55
C ALA A 62 1.90 15.72 -1.00
N HIS A 63 1.22 14.82 -1.68
CA HIS A 63 1.06 14.85 -3.14
C HIS A 63 0.33 16.12 -3.60
N ARG A 64 -0.75 16.52 -2.91
CA ARG A 64 -1.45 17.79 -3.17
C ARG A 64 -0.50 18.98 -3.04
N ALA A 65 0.28 19.05 -1.96
CA ALA A 65 1.24 20.13 -1.75
C ALA A 65 2.28 20.21 -2.89
N ARG A 66 2.87 19.06 -3.28
CA ARG A 66 3.81 18.99 -4.41
C ARG A 66 3.20 19.49 -5.72
N ARG A 67 1.95 19.10 -6.01
CA ARG A 67 1.22 19.56 -7.19
C ARG A 67 0.95 21.06 -7.19
N THR A 68 0.58 21.64 -6.04
CA THR A 68 0.35 23.08 -5.91
C THR A 68 1.64 23.87 -6.13
N THR A 69 2.76 23.45 -5.55
CA THR A 69 4.07 24.09 -5.78
C THR A 69 4.50 23.99 -7.23
N ALA A 70 4.34 22.83 -7.87
CA ALA A 70 4.71 22.64 -9.27
C ALA A 70 3.85 23.45 -10.26
N ALA A 71 2.61 23.80 -9.90
CA ALA A 71 1.72 24.61 -10.72
C ALA A 71 1.89 26.14 -10.52
N ALA A 72 2.59 26.55 -9.46
CA ALA A 72 2.87 27.95 -9.14
C ALA A 72 4.22 28.45 -9.69
N ASN A 73 5.03 27.55 -10.25
CA ASN A 73 6.30 27.82 -10.93
C ASN A 73 6.14 27.65 -12.44
#